data_AF-A0A1E4HJB6-F1
#
_entry.id   AF-A0A1E4HJB6-F1
#
_cell.length_a   1.000
_cell.length_b   1.000
_cell.length_c   1.000
_cell.angle_alpha   90.00
_cell.angle_beta   90.00
_cell.angle_gamma   90.00
#
_symmetry.space_group_name_H-M   'P 1'
#
loop_
_entity.id
_entity.type
_entity.pdbx_description
1 polymer ?
#
loop_
_entity_poly.entity_id
_entity_poly.type
_entity_poly.pdbx_seq_one_letter_code
_entity_poly.pdbx_strand_id
1 'polypeptide(L)'
;MTERYDVLVVGAGPAGLAAARAAASHGARVGLLDAQARHGGQVWRHDVLHGTPRPARIAFDLLARTRGHVEWLPQHQVISADHRTLLVETPRAAVRLSCGSMVLATGARELLLPFPGWTLPGVTGAGGIQALAKQGWPVRGKRVVVAGSGPLLLAAAATLRRHGARVLGICEQAPAAAVAAFAMQLWRWPARAVQAAVLRTRLAGIPYRCGSFVRMAHGRDALCGVDVDDPHGPLHIPCDLLAVGYGLVPNVELASMLGCALDHTRIHPCVRVDTLLRTSTANVYAAGESCGIAGLAAARIEGSMAGHAAAGFPAAATALLPSRQRARRFADLLAQHFALDARTRTLAGADTIICRCEDVTLAALDGFTDARAARLATRCGMGACQGRICGTTLAELDRFPHGGTRPPLFPARLATLATGDPSTP
;
A
#
# COMPACT_ATOMS: atom_id res chain seq x y z
N MET A 1 6.16 -17.76 -26.07
CA MET A 1 4.84 -18.42 -25.96
C MET A 1 3.90 -17.47 -25.21
N THR A 2 2.69 -17.27 -25.70
CA THR A 2 1.70 -16.41 -25.06
C THR A 2 0.72 -17.29 -24.31
N GLU A 3 0.68 -17.19 -22.99
CA GLU A 3 -0.31 -17.91 -22.18
C GLU A 3 -1.63 -17.13 -22.20
N ARG A 4 -2.76 -17.85 -22.17
CA ARG A 4 -4.10 -17.24 -22.26
C ARG A 4 -4.98 -17.68 -21.09
N TYR A 5 -5.58 -16.69 -20.44
CA TYR A 5 -6.51 -16.85 -19.33
C TYR A 5 -7.88 -16.24 -19.66
N ASP A 6 -8.93 -16.73 -19.03
CA ASP A 6 -10.24 -16.07 -19.09
C ASP A 6 -10.21 -14.81 -18.22
N VAL A 7 -9.65 -14.94 -17.01
CA VAL A 7 -9.46 -13.85 -16.06
C VAL A 7 -8.03 -13.82 -15.56
N LEU A 8 -7.35 -12.70 -15.74
CA LEU A 8 -6.01 -12.45 -15.20
C LEU A 8 -6.10 -11.49 -14.01
N VAL A 9 -5.63 -11.92 -12.85
CA VAL A 9 -5.65 -11.14 -11.60
C VAL A 9 -4.24 -10.67 -11.28
N VAL A 10 -4.05 -9.35 -11.21
CA VAL A 10 -2.77 -8.72 -10.92
C VAL A 10 -2.70 -8.30 -9.45
N GLY A 11 -1.89 -9.02 -8.67
CA GLY A 11 -1.67 -8.83 -7.24
C GLY A 11 -2.34 -9.92 -6.40
N ALA A 12 -1.57 -10.67 -5.61
CA ALA A 12 -2.03 -11.75 -4.75
C ALA A 12 -2.20 -11.33 -3.28
N GLY A 13 -2.62 -10.07 -3.08
CA GLY A 13 -3.15 -9.61 -1.80
C GLY A 13 -4.56 -10.15 -1.52
N PRO A 14 -5.17 -9.75 -0.40
CA PRO A 14 -6.51 -10.20 -0.02
C PRO A 14 -7.60 -9.94 -1.08
N ALA A 15 -7.49 -8.85 -1.84
CA ALA A 15 -8.40 -8.56 -2.95
C ALA A 15 -8.20 -9.53 -4.11
N GLY A 16 -6.98 -9.71 -4.60
CA GLY A 16 -6.74 -10.60 -5.74
C GLY A 16 -6.98 -12.06 -5.44
N LEU A 17 -6.68 -12.53 -4.22
CA LEU A 17 -7.04 -13.90 -3.80
C LEU A 17 -8.56 -14.11 -3.81
N ALA A 18 -9.32 -13.12 -3.35
CA ALA A 18 -10.77 -13.17 -3.38
C ALA A 18 -11.32 -13.10 -4.81
N ALA A 19 -10.72 -12.28 -5.68
CA ALA A 19 -11.07 -12.18 -7.09
C ALA A 19 -10.79 -13.47 -7.85
N ALA A 20 -9.60 -14.05 -7.67
CA ALA A 20 -9.22 -15.30 -8.31
C ALA A 20 -10.17 -16.44 -7.92
N ARG A 21 -10.48 -16.54 -6.62
CA ARG A 21 -11.45 -17.53 -6.13
C ARG A 21 -12.85 -17.33 -6.70
N ALA A 22 -13.32 -16.09 -6.74
CA ALA A 22 -14.66 -15.74 -7.21
C ALA A 22 -14.84 -15.93 -8.72
N ALA A 23 -13.78 -15.74 -9.51
CA ALA A 23 -13.78 -16.06 -10.93
C ALA A 23 -13.72 -17.59 -11.15
N ALA A 24 -12.80 -18.27 -10.47
CA ALA A 24 -12.64 -19.72 -10.59
C ALA A 24 -13.86 -20.52 -10.10
N SER A 25 -14.64 -20.00 -9.15
CA SER A 25 -15.89 -20.66 -8.73
C SER A 25 -16.93 -20.76 -9.84
N HIS A 26 -16.78 -19.98 -10.91
CA HIS A 26 -17.63 -20.00 -12.11
C HIS A 26 -16.98 -20.75 -13.28
N GLY A 27 -15.89 -21.48 -13.05
CA GLY A 27 -15.23 -22.31 -14.06
C GLY A 27 -14.23 -21.55 -14.96
N ALA A 28 -13.98 -20.27 -14.71
CA ALA A 28 -12.97 -19.51 -15.46
C ALA A 28 -11.56 -20.09 -15.25
N ARG A 29 -10.75 -20.10 -16.32
CA ARG A 29 -9.30 -20.30 -16.23
C ARG A 29 -8.66 -19.01 -15.74
N VAL A 30 -8.16 -19.02 -14.51
CA VAL A 30 -7.64 -17.85 -13.83
C VAL A 30 -6.12 -17.88 -13.73
N GLY A 31 -5.46 -16.82 -14.15
CA GLY A 31 -4.07 -16.55 -13.81
C GLY A 31 -4.01 -15.58 -12.65
N LEU A 32 -3.31 -15.91 -11.56
CA LEU A 32 -3.08 -15.02 -10.42
C LEU A 32 -1.59 -14.73 -10.33
N LEU A 33 -1.18 -13.50 -10.67
CA LEU A 33 0.22 -13.10 -10.63
C LEU A 33 0.53 -12.10 -9.50
N ASP A 34 1.74 -12.19 -8.97
CA ASP A 34 2.32 -11.21 -8.05
C ASP A 34 3.84 -11.16 -8.22
N ALA A 35 4.44 -10.01 -7.95
CA ALA A 35 5.89 -9.87 -7.93
C ALA A 35 6.55 -10.62 -6.74
N GLN A 36 5.78 -10.95 -5.70
CA GLN A 36 6.25 -11.71 -4.54
C GLN A 36 6.25 -13.22 -4.82
N ALA A 37 7.15 -13.94 -4.15
CA ALA A 37 7.22 -15.40 -4.25
C ALA A 37 6.05 -16.13 -3.56
N ARG A 38 5.36 -15.46 -2.62
CA ARG A 38 4.23 -16.01 -1.86
C ARG A 38 3.03 -15.09 -1.94
N HIS A 39 1.85 -15.68 -1.99
CA HIS A 39 0.57 -14.97 -1.84
C HIS A 39 0.43 -14.33 -0.45
N GLY A 40 -0.45 -13.34 -0.35
CA GLY A 40 -0.83 -12.66 0.90
C GLY A 40 -0.68 -11.14 0.86
N GLY A 41 0.03 -10.60 -0.14
CA GLY A 41 0.31 -9.17 -0.25
C GLY A 41 0.98 -8.63 1.01
N GLN A 42 0.68 -7.37 1.38
CA GLN A 42 1.32 -6.73 2.55
C GLN A 42 0.68 -7.17 3.88
N VAL A 43 -0.64 -7.26 3.94
CA VAL A 43 -1.37 -7.56 5.19
C VAL A 43 -1.14 -8.99 5.66
N TRP A 44 -1.20 -9.96 4.74
CA TRP A 44 -0.98 -11.37 5.02
C TRP A 44 0.40 -11.87 4.61
N ARG A 45 1.36 -10.94 4.46
CA ARG A 45 2.76 -11.26 4.21
C ARG A 45 3.22 -12.38 5.15
N HIS A 46 3.82 -13.41 4.56
CA HIS A 46 4.35 -14.55 5.30
C HIS A 46 5.37 -14.08 6.33
N ASP A 47 5.25 -14.55 7.56
CA ASP A 47 6.18 -14.29 8.64
C ASP A 47 7.13 -15.47 8.78
N VAL A 48 8.44 -15.26 8.63
CA VAL A 48 9.43 -16.35 8.63
C VAL A 48 9.60 -16.97 10.02
N LEU A 49 9.26 -16.25 11.09
CA LEU A 49 9.36 -16.74 12.48
C LEU A 49 8.03 -17.28 13.01
N HIS A 50 6.90 -16.73 12.53
CA HIS A 50 5.57 -17.06 13.06
C HIS A 50 4.61 -17.69 12.05
N GLY A 51 5.06 -17.88 10.82
CA GLY A 51 4.30 -18.46 9.73
C GLY A 51 3.15 -17.58 9.24
N THR A 52 2.28 -18.18 8.45
CA THR A 52 1.14 -17.50 7.83
C THR A 52 0.02 -17.25 8.85
N PRO A 53 -0.55 -16.03 8.96
CA PRO A 53 -1.70 -15.77 9.83
C PRO A 53 -2.91 -16.66 9.53
N ARG A 54 -3.66 -17.08 10.56
CA ARG A 54 -4.84 -17.98 10.40
C ARG A 54 -5.86 -17.51 9.34
N PRO A 55 -6.28 -16.22 9.28
CA PRO A 55 -7.22 -15.77 8.24
C PRO A 55 -6.68 -15.93 6.82
N ALA A 56 -5.37 -15.81 6.64
CA ALA A 56 -4.72 -15.99 5.36
C ALA A 56 -4.65 -17.48 4.97
N ARG A 57 -4.31 -18.37 5.92
CA ARG A 57 -4.35 -19.83 5.69
C ARG A 57 -5.73 -20.29 5.21
N ILE A 58 -6.79 -19.85 5.88
CA ILE A 58 -8.17 -20.15 5.47
C ILE A 58 -8.44 -19.65 4.04
N ALA A 59 -7.98 -18.45 3.68
CA ALA A 59 -8.16 -17.93 2.33
C ALA A 59 -7.40 -18.76 1.27
N PHE A 60 -6.18 -19.20 1.59
CA PHE A 60 -5.38 -20.04 0.71
C PHE A 60 -5.99 -21.43 0.53
N ASP A 61 -6.44 -22.06 1.63
CA ASP A 61 -7.12 -23.36 1.60
C ASP A 61 -8.41 -23.31 0.78
N LEU A 62 -9.18 -22.22 0.91
CA LEU A 62 -10.39 -22.03 0.11
C LEU A 62 -10.10 -21.84 -1.37
N LEU A 63 -9.01 -21.13 -1.71
CA LEU A 63 -8.57 -21.00 -3.10
C LEU A 63 -8.17 -22.36 -3.68
N ALA A 64 -7.36 -23.13 -2.95
CA ALA A 64 -6.89 -24.45 -3.37
C ALA A 64 -8.01 -25.48 -3.54
N ARG A 65 -9.11 -25.36 -2.78
CA ARG A 65 -10.29 -26.25 -2.88
C ARG A 65 -11.31 -25.80 -3.92
N THR A 66 -11.11 -24.66 -4.58
CA THR A 66 -12.06 -24.16 -5.58
C THR A 66 -11.99 -25.05 -6.82
N ARG A 67 -13.15 -25.48 -7.34
CA ARG A 67 -13.25 -26.42 -8.46
C ARG A 67 -12.71 -25.89 -9.81
N GLY A 68 -12.35 -24.62 -9.90
CA GLY A 68 -11.79 -23.99 -11.11
C GLY A 68 -10.26 -24.01 -11.15
N HIS A 69 -9.72 -23.71 -12.33
CA HIS A 69 -8.27 -23.67 -12.56
C HIS A 69 -7.70 -22.30 -12.19
N VAL A 70 -7.10 -22.19 -11.00
CA VAL A 70 -6.30 -21.02 -10.61
C VAL A 70 -4.82 -21.37 -10.73
N GLU A 71 -4.17 -20.77 -11.71
CA GLU A 71 -2.73 -20.86 -11.89
C GLU A 71 -2.04 -19.76 -11.07
N TRP A 72 -1.15 -20.17 -10.17
CA TRP A 72 -0.35 -19.26 -9.35
C TRP A 72 0.94 -18.91 -10.08
N LEU A 73 1.13 -17.62 -10.35
CA LEU A 73 2.27 -17.07 -11.08
C LEU A 73 3.13 -16.20 -10.12
N PRO A 74 3.96 -16.80 -9.25
CA PRO A 74 4.82 -16.06 -8.32
C PRO A 74 5.96 -15.36 -9.04
N GLN A 75 6.46 -14.28 -8.46
CA GLN A 75 7.59 -13.51 -9.00
C GLN A 75 7.38 -13.04 -10.45
N HIS A 76 6.12 -12.78 -10.81
CA HIS A 76 5.71 -12.24 -12.10
C HIS A 76 5.50 -10.74 -11.94
N GLN A 77 6.49 -9.96 -12.36
CA GLN A 77 6.47 -8.50 -12.27
C GLN A 77 6.01 -7.89 -13.59
N VAL A 78 4.89 -7.16 -13.57
CA VAL A 78 4.36 -6.51 -14.77
C VAL A 78 5.28 -5.35 -15.16
N ILE A 79 5.83 -5.42 -16.38
CA ILE A 79 6.74 -4.42 -16.94
C ILE A 79 5.97 -3.43 -17.80
N SER A 80 5.11 -3.93 -18.68
CA SER A 80 4.20 -3.11 -19.46
C SER A 80 2.90 -3.85 -19.70
N ALA A 81 1.88 -3.09 -20.08
CA ALA A 81 0.56 -3.60 -20.34
C ALA A 81 0.00 -2.91 -21.59
N ASP A 82 -0.66 -3.69 -22.43
CA ASP A 82 -1.43 -3.19 -23.57
C ASP A 82 -2.76 -3.94 -23.64
N HIS A 83 -3.87 -3.21 -23.55
CA HIS A 83 -5.24 -3.74 -23.53
C HIS A 83 -5.44 -5.02 -22.69
N ARG A 84 -5.27 -6.19 -23.31
CA ARG A 84 -5.51 -7.53 -22.78
C ARG A 84 -4.24 -8.37 -22.64
N THR A 85 -3.07 -7.78 -22.83
CA THR A 85 -1.77 -8.43 -22.79
C THR A 85 -0.86 -7.74 -21.79
N LEU A 86 -0.17 -8.53 -20.96
CA LEU A 86 0.87 -8.07 -20.07
C LEU A 86 2.23 -8.60 -20.53
N LEU A 87 3.22 -7.71 -20.60
CA LEU A 87 4.62 -8.11 -20.60
C LEU A 87 5.08 -8.23 -19.15
N VAL A 88 5.52 -9.42 -18.78
CA VAL A 88 5.88 -9.77 -17.41
C VAL A 88 7.32 -10.24 -17.36
N GLU A 89 8.07 -9.76 -16.38
CA GLU A 89 9.40 -10.25 -16.05
C GLU A 89 9.31 -11.26 -14.90
N THR A 90 9.94 -12.42 -15.11
CA THR A 90 10.19 -13.44 -14.07
C THR A 90 11.68 -13.50 -13.75
N PRO A 91 12.13 -14.19 -12.69
CA PRO A 91 13.56 -14.36 -12.44
C PRO A 91 14.33 -14.98 -13.62
N ARG A 92 13.66 -15.78 -14.46
CA ARG A 92 14.31 -16.54 -15.53
C ARG A 92 14.14 -15.95 -16.92
N ALA A 93 13.00 -15.33 -17.20
CA ALA A 93 12.65 -14.88 -18.55
C ALA A 93 11.59 -13.78 -18.56
N ALA A 94 11.36 -13.20 -19.73
CA ALA A 94 10.16 -12.41 -20.03
C ALA A 94 9.06 -13.32 -20.59
N VAL A 95 7.82 -13.06 -20.17
CA VAL A 95 6.64 -13.84 -20.55
C VAL A 95 5.53 -12.86 -20.97
N ARG A 96 4.77 -13.23 -22.01
CA ARG A 96 3.55 -12.53 -22.41
C ARG A 96 2.34 -13.30 -21.91
N LEU A 97 1.50 -12.63 -21.13
CA LEU A 97 0.24 -13.17 -20.63
C LEU A 97 -0.91 -12.42 -21.30
N SER A 98 -1.87 -13.15 -21.86
CA SER A 98 -3.07 -12.61 -22.49
C SER A 98 -4.32 -13.02 -21.71
N CYS A 99 -5.36 -12.19 -21.74
CA CYS A 99 -6.58 -12.47 -20.98
C CYS A 99 -7.89 -12.02 -21.65
N GLY A 100 -9.01 -12.66 -21.31
CA GLY A 100 -10.35 -12.17 -21.66
C GLY A 100 -10.72 -10.92 -20.85
N SER A 101 -10.53 -10.99 -19.53
CA SER A 101 -10.71 -9.90 -18.58
C SER A 101 -9.52 -9.79 -17.62
N MET A 102 -9.30 -8.59 -17.06
CA MET A 102 -8.24 -8.33 -16.09
C MET A 102 -8.79 -7.72 -14.80
N VAL A 103 -8.32 -8.18 -13.64
CA VAL A 103 -8.62 -7.59 -12.33
C VAL A 103 -7.36 -6.99 -11.72
N LEU A 104 -7.35 -5.67 -11.55
CA LEU A 104 -6.28 -4.90 -10.94
C LEU A 104 -6.45 -4.87 -9.42
N ALA A 105 -5.69 -5.70 -8.71
CA ALA A 105 -5.63 -5.77 -7.25
C ALA A 105 -4.25 -5.31 -6.73
N THR A 106 -3.73 -4.22 -7.31
CA THR A 106 -2.37 -3.68 -7.13
C THR A 106 -2.10 -3.04 -5.76
N GLY A 107 -3.14 -2.92 -4.92
CA GLY A 107 -3.04 -2.44 -3.55
C GLY A 107 -2.65 -0.96 -3.45
N ALA A 108 -2.00 -0.62 -2.33
CA ALA A 108 -1.48 0.71 -2.05
C ALA A 108 -0.06 0.62 -1.49
N ARG A 109 0.63 1.77 -1.49
CA ARG A 109 1.93 1.98 -0.85
C ARG A 109 1.77 2.92 0.35
N GLU A 110 2.77 2.96 1.21
CA GLU A 110 2.77 3.84 2.38
C GLU A 110 3.01 5.30 1.97
N LEU A 111 2.26 6.23 2.58
CA LEU A 111 2.56 7.64 2.49
C LEU A 111 3.67 7.99 3.48
N LEU A 112 4.79 8.47 2.93
CA LEU A 112 5.94 8.94 3.69
C LEU A 112 6.03 10.46 3.59
N LEU A 113 5.95 11.13 4.74
CA LEU A 113 6.14 12.58 4.83
C LEU A 113 7.55 12.89 5.36
N PRO A 114 8.27 13.83 4.72
CA PRO A 114 9.65 14.16 5.06
C PRO A 114 9.70 15.05 6.31
N PHE A 115 10.73 14.83 7.12
CA PHE A 115 11.10 15.64 8.28
C PHE A 115 12.61 15.51 8.50
N PRO A 116 13.28 16.45 9.20
CA PRO A 116 14.72 16.36 9.46
C PRO A 116 15.14 14.99 10.03
N GLY A 117 16.08 14.32 9.37
CA GLY A 117 16.56 12.99 9.74
C GLY A 117 15.71 11.80 9.27
N TRP A 118 14.63 11.99 8.51
CA TRP A 118 13.76 10.88 8.08
C TRP A 118 14.43 9.84 7.16
N THR A 119 15.61 10.14 6.63
CA THR A 119 16.42 9.26 5.78
C THR A 119 17.48 8.48 6.55
N LEU A 120 17.66 8.74 7.87
CA LEU A 120 18.66 8.05 8.68
C LEU A 120 18.42 6.54 8.71
N PRO A 121 19.49 5.72 8.64
CA PRO A 121 19.38 4.29 8.94
C PRO A 121 18.72 4.07 10.30
N GLY A 122 17.64 3.28 10.30
CA GLY A 122 16.78 3.07 11.48
C GLY A 122 15.43 3.78 11.40
N VAL A 123 15.27 4.77 10.51
CA VAL A 123 13.97 5.37 10.19
C VAL A 123 13.32 4.62 9.02
N THR A 124 12.09 4.16 9.23
CA THR A 124 11.35 3.33 8.27
C THR A 124 9.87 3.65 8.29
N GLY A 125 9.18 3.27 7.22
CA GLY A 125 7.72 3.26 7.20
C GLY A 125 7.13 2.30 8.24
N ALA A 126 5.96 2.60 8.81
CA ALA A 126 5.28 1.69 9.76
C ALA A 126 4.90 0.35 9.09
N GLY A 127 4.43 0.39 7.84
CA GLY A 127 4.23 -0.81 7.03
C GLY A 127 5.55 -1.46 6.61
N GLY A 128 6.56 -0.64 6.28
CA GLY A 128 7.91 -1.08 5.93
C GLY A 128 8.57 -1.93 7.01
N ILE A 129 8.65 -1.43 8.24
CA ILE A 129 9.25 -2.16 9.36
C ILE A 129 8.49 -3.44 9.70
N GLN A 130 7.16 -3.41 9.54
CA GLN A 130 6.32 -4.58 9.75
C GLN A 130 6.68 -5.69 8.75
N ALA A 131 6.88 -5.32 7.48
CA ALA A 131 7.31 -6.24 6.45
C ALA A 131 8.72 -6.78 6.72
N LEU A 132 9.67 -5.90 7.08
CA LEU A 132 11.05 -6.27 7.40
C LEU A 132 11.13 -7.25 8.58
N ALA A 133 10.44 -6.96 9.69
CA ALA A 133 10.41 -7.84 10.87
C ALA A 133 9.84 -9.22 10.51
N LYS A 134 8.74 -9.28 9.74
CA LYS A 134 8.18 -10.55 9.23
C LYS A 134 9.14 -11.31 8.32
N GLN A 135 10.09 -10.64 7.66
CA GLN A 135 11.12 -11.29 6.84
C GLN A 135 12.42 -11.58 7.60
N GLY A 136 12.44 -11.41 8.93
CA GLY A 136 13.58 -11.78 9.76
C GLY A 136 14.59 -10.65 10.02
N TRP A 137 14.26 -9.40 9.70
CA TRP A 137 15.11 -8.27 10.07
C TRP A 137 15.24 -8.16 11.60
N PRO A 138 16.45 -7.99 12.16
CA PRO A 138 16.70 -8.13 13.59
C PRO A 138 16.19 -6.93 14.39
N VAL A 139 14.91 -6.99 14.81
CA VAL A 139 14.27 -6.01 15.70
C VAL A 139 14.27 -6.41 17.17
N ARG A 140 14.66 -7.65 17.50
CA ARG A 140 14.66 -8.17 18.87
C ARG A 140 15.57 -7.35 19.78
N GLY A 141 15.05 -6.92 20.92
CA GLY A 141 15.77 -6.09 21.91
C GLY A 141 15.94 -4.62 21.51
N LYS A 142 15.63 -4.23 20.26
CA LYS A 142 15.74 -2.85 19.79
C LYS A 142 14.65 -1.98 20.41
N ARG A 143 15.01 -0.75 20.77
CA ARG A 143 14.10 0.30 21.24
C ARG A 143 13.44 0.96 20.05
N VAL A 144 12.12 0.86 19.94
CA VAL A 144 11.38 1.33 18.77
C VAL A 144 10.33 2.36 19.17
N VAL A 145 10.30 3.49 18.46
CA VAL A 145 9.18 4.43 18.49
C VAL A 145 8.31 4.18 17.27
N VAL A 146 7.00 4.14 17.46
CA VAL A 146 6.03 4.08 16.37
C VAL A 146 5.29 5.42 16.32
N ALA A 147 5.16 6.04 15.16
CA ALA A 147 4.58 7.37 15.02
C ALA A 147 3.77 7.53 13.72
N GLY A 148 2.87 8.52 13.68
CA GLY A 148 2.12 8.90 12.49
C GLY A 148 0.63 8.94 12.74
N SER A 149 -0.18 8.36 11.85
CA SER A 149 -1.65 8.37 11.97
C SER A 149 -2.31 7.02 11.71
N GLY A 150 -3.24 6.65 12.60
CA GLY A 150 -4.25 5.64 12.33
C GLY A 150 -3.87 4.19 12.67
N PRO A 151 -4.73 3.23 12.31
CA PRO A 151 -4.68 1.86 12.84
C PRO A 151 -3.46 1.05 12.37
N LEU A 152 -2.74 1.50 11.35
CA LEU A 152 -1.51 0.85 10.90
C LEU A 152 -0.43 0.89 11.99
N LEU A 153 -0.38 1.96 12.80
CA LEU A 153 0.55 2.09 13.92
C LEU A 153 0.40 0.96 14.93
N LEU A 154 -0.85 0.62 15.28
CA LEU A 154 -1.17 -0.47 16.20
C LEU A 154 -0.73 -1.83 15.62
N ALA A 155 -0.93 -2.04 14.32
CA ALA A 155 -0.53 -3.27 13.64
C ALA A 155 1.00 -3.42 13.57
N ALA A 156 1.71 -2.33 13.29
CA ALA A 156 3.18 -2.28 13.29
C ALA A 156 3.73 -2.54 14.69
N ALA A 157 3.27 -1.81 15.71
CA ALA A 157 3.66 -1.98 17.10
C ALA A 157 3.42 -3.41 17.62
N ALA A 158 2.27 -3.99 17.29
CA ALA A 158 1.94 -5.36 17.70
C ALA A 158 2.85 -6.40 17.04
N THR A 159 3.24 -6.17 15.77
CA THR A 159 4.20 -7.04 15.07
C THR A 159 5.58 -6.89 15.67
N LEU A 160 6.07 -5.67 15.85
CA LEU A 160 7.37 -5.36 16.44
C LEU A 160 7.56 -6.02 17.81
N ARG A 161 6.59 -5.87 18.71
CA ARG A 161 6.68 -6.51 20.03
C ARG A 161 6.59 -8.03 19.95
N ARG A 162 5.78 -8.60 19.04
CA ARG A 162 5.74 -10.05 18.81
C ARG A 162 7.11 -10.59 18.39
N HIS A 163 7.86 -9.80 17.63
CA HIS A 163 9.23 -10.07 17.20
C HIS A 163 10.30 -9.65 18.24
N GLY A 164 9.89 -9.33 19.47
CA GLY A 164 10.78 -9.07 20.60
C GLY A 164 11.37 -7.67 20.67
N ALA A 165 10.86 -6.71 19.89
CA ALA A 165 11.26 -5.31 20.00
C ALA A 165 10.67 -4.65 21.27
N ARG A 166 11.42 -3.73 21.87
CA ARG A 166 10.96 -2.88 22.98
C ARG A 166 10.31 -1.63 22.41
N VAL A 167 8.99 -1.69 22.19
CA VAL A 167 8.21 -0.52 21.72
C VAL A 167 8.07 0.48 22.87
N LEU A 168 8.69 1.65 22.73
CA LEU A 168 8.76 2.69 23.77
C LEU A 168 7.49 3.54 23.84
N GLY A 169 6.76 3.65 22.73
CA GLY A 169 5.54 4.43 22.64
C GLY A 169 4.97 4.44 21.23
N ILE A 170 3.69 4.79 21.14
CA ILE A 170 2.97 5.03 19.89
C ILE A 170 2.55 6.51 19.91
N CYS A 171 3.11 7.31 19.01
CA CYS A 171 2.79 8.72 18.83
C CYS A 171 1.75 8.86 17.71
N GLU A 172 0.49 9.01 18.11
CA GLU A 172 -0.64 9.21 17.22
C GLU A 172 -0.89 10.71 17.07
N GLN A 173 -0.80 11.22 15.85
CA GLN A 173 -1.04 12.63 15.59
C GLN A 173 -2.49 13.05 15.88
N ALA A 174 -3.45 12.12 15.76
CA ALA A 174 -4.85 12.44 15.97
C ALA A 174 -5.07 12.85 17.43
N PRO A 175 -5.77 13.97 17.69
CA PRO A 175 -6.00 14.43 19.05
C PRO A 175 -6.83 13.42 19.83
N ALA A 176 -6.68 13.39 21.16
CA ALA A 176 -7.37 12.43 22.02
C ALA A 176 -8.90 12.45 21.82
N ALA A 177 -9.47 13.64 21.57
CA ALA A 177 -10.88 13.82 21.27
C ALA A 177 -11.33 13.08 20.00
N ALA A 178 -10.54 13.11 18.91
CA ALA A 178 -10.86 12.39 17.68
C ALA A 178 -10.75 10.87 17.87
N VAL A 179 -9.71 10.40 18.56
CA VAL A 179 -9.55 8.97 18.89
C VAL A 179 -10.71 8.47 19.76
N ALA A 180 -11.14 9.25 20.76
CA ALA A 180 -12.29 8.93 21.59
C ALA A 180 -13.61 8.94 20.80
N ALA A 181 -13.83 9.94 19.95
CA ALA A 181 -15.01 10.04 19.10
C ALA A 181 -15.12 8.88 18.09
N PHE A 182 -13.97 8.41 17.57
CA PHE A 182 -13.91 7.19 16.78
C PHE A 182 -14.27 5.96 17.62
N ALA A 183 -13.66 5.80 18.81
CA ALA A 183 -13.88 4.66 19.69
C ALA A 183 -15.35 4.53 20.11
N MET A 184 -16.03 5.64 20.40
CA MET A 184 -17.46 5.69 20.74
C MET A 184 -18.38 5.22 19.61
N GLN A 185 -17.90 5.14 18.37
CA GLN A 185 -18.67 4.67 17.21
C GLN A 185 -18.38 3.20 16.85
N LEU A 186 -17.40 2.56 17.48
CA LEU A 186 -16.96 1.21 17.13
C LEU A 186 -18.03 0.13 17.38
N TRP A 187 -19.00 0.36 18.26
CA TRP A 187 -20.12 -0.56 18.51
C TRP A 187 -20.92 -0.84 17.22
N ARG A 188 -20.95 0.10 16.27
CA ARG A 188 -21.58 -0.07 14.96
C ARG A 188 -20.88 -1.13 14.10
N TRP A 189 -19.64 -1.51 14.43
CA TRP A 189 -18.87 -2.59 13.79
C TRP A 189 -18.25 -3.53 14.86
N PRO A 190 -19.04 -4.46 15.45
CA PRO A 190 -18.60 -5.29 16.58
C PRO A 190 -17.31 -6.07 16.32
N ALA A 191 -17.14 -6.62 15.12
CA ALA A 191 -15.90 -7.33 14.75
C ALA A 191 -14.65 -6.41 14.79
N ARG A 192 -14.82 -5.11 14.51
CA ARG A 192 -13.74 -4.11 14.61
C ARG A 192 -13.50 -3.68 16.05
N ALA A 193 -14.55 -3.54 16.86
CA ALA A 193 -14.42 -3.30 18.29
C ALA A 193 -13.61 -4.41 18.98
N VAL A 194 -13.92 -5.69 18.69
CA VAL A 194 -13.17 -6.84 19.20
C VAL A 194 -11.72 -6.80 18.71
N GLN A 195 -11.49 -6.50 17.43
CA GLN A 195 -10.12 -6.38 16.90
C GLN A 195 -9.32 -5.28 17.61
N ALA A 196 -9.93 -4.12 17.85
CA ALA A 196 -9.30 -3.01 18.57
C ALA A 196 -9.00 -3.39 20.02
N ALA A 197 -9.94 -4.04 20.71
CA ALA A 197 -9.73 -4.54 22.07
C ALA A 197 -8.57 -5.54 22.14
N VAL A 198 -8.50 -6.50 21.22
CA VAL A 198 -7.38 -7.46 21.12
C VAL A 198 -6.05 -6.75 20.87
N LEU A 199 -6.02 -5.71 20.04
CA LEU A 199 -4.81 -4.93 19.83
C LEU A 199 -4.43 -4.14 21.09
N ARG A 200 -5.39 -3.57 21.80
CA ARG A 200 -5.17 -2.83 23.03
C ARG A 200 -4.64 -3.72 24.15
N THR A 201 -5.22 -4.90 24.35
CA THR A 201 -4.75 -5.88 25.36
C THR A 201 -3.38 -6.39 25.02
N ARG A 202 -3.12 -6.70 23.74
CA ARG A 202 -1.77 -6.99 23.28
C ARG A 202 -0.91 -5.82 23.70
N LEU A 203 -1.14 -4.61 23.20
CA LEU A 203 -0.33 -3.39 23.41
C LEU A 203 -0.41 -2.80 24.83
N ALA A 204 -0.83 -3.57 25.84
CA ALA A 204 -0.81 -3.15 27.22
C ALA A 204 0.62 -2.78 27.66
N GLY A 205 0.73 -1.73 28.49
CA GLY A 205 1.99 -1.18 28.98
C GLY A 205 2.74 -0.27 28.00
N ILE A 206 2.33 -0.16 26.74
CA ILE A 206 2.92 0.78 25.78
C ILE A 206 2.16 2.12 25.85
N PRO A 207 2.84 3.25 26.08
CA PRO A 207 2.22 4.58 26.02
C PRO A 207 1.61 4.85 24.65
N TYR A 208 0.35 5.27 24.62
CA TYR A 208 -0.34 5.75 23.42
C TYR A 208 -0.56 7.26 23.56
N ARG A 209 0.26 8.04 22.85
CA ARG A 209 0.33 9.50 22.96
C ARG A 209 -0.48 10.10 21.81
N CYS A 210 -1.69 10.57 22.11
CA CYS A 210 -2.54 11.25 21.13
C CYS A 210 -2.07 12.70 20.91
N GLY A 211 -2.40 13.28 19.78
CA GLY A 211 -1.99 14.64 19.42
C GLY A 211 -0.48 14.80 19.23
N SER A 212 0.25 13.71 19.06
CA SER A 212 1.72 13.69 19.09
C SER A 212 2.34 13.22 17.78
N PHE A 213 3.38 13.89 17.30
CA PHE A 213 4.08 13.52 16.06
C PHE A 213 5.59 13.77 16.14
N VAL A 214 6.37 13.00 15.39
CA VAL A 214 7.83 13.18 15.32
C VAL A 214 8.16 14.42 14.50
N ARG A 215 8.96 15.31 15.06
CA ARG A 215 9.47 16.52 14.39
C ARG A 215 10.83 16.28 13.73
N MET A 216 11.68 15.51 14.39
CA MET A 216 13.06 15.29 13.97
C MET A 216 13.56 13.94 14.45
N ALA A 217 14.36 13.30 13.62
CA ALA A 217 15.17 12.14 13.98
C ALA A 217 16.64 12.54 14.11
N HIS A 218 17.28 12.09 15.18
CA HIS A 218 18.67 12.38 15.51
C HIS A 218 19.57 11.19 15.21
N GLY A 219 20.75 11.46 14.67
CA GLY A 219 21.75 10.44 14.36
C GLY A 219 22.82 10.98 13.42
N ARG A 220 24.03 10.42 13.52
CA ARG A 220 25.11 10.67 12.55
C ARG A 220 25.10 9.57 11.47
N ASP A 221 25.37 8.34 11.87
CA ASP A 221 25.41 7.18 10.98
C ASP A 221 24.12 6.36 11.03
N ALA A 222 23.41 6.43 12.16
CA ALA A 222 22.13 5.76 12.39
C ALA A 222 21.33 6.51 13.45
N LEU A 223 20.03 6.24 13.50
CA LEU A 223 19.11 6.79 14.48
C LEU A 223 19.56 6.48 15.92
N CYS A 224 19.59 7.51 16.77
CA CYS A 224 19.84 7.37 18.21
C CYS A 224 18.72 7.95 19.08
N GLY A 225 17.82 8.74 18.50
CA GLY A 225 16.67 9.30 19.21
C GLY A 225 15.77 10.14 18.30
N VAL A 226 14.60 10.51 18.82
CA VAL A 226 13.62 11.33 18.11
C VAL A 226 13.09 12.43 19.01
N ASP A 227 12.81 13.59 18.42
CA ASP A 227 12.06 14.65 19.07
C ASP A 227 10.60 14.58 18.64
N VAL A 228 9.72 14.55 19.63
CA VAL A 228 8.26 14.44 19.47
C VAL A 228 7.63 15.75 19.95
N ASP A 229 6.80 16.33 19.10
CA ASP A 229 5.81 17.32 19.55
C ASP A 229 4.69 16.57 20.25
N ASP A 230 4.47 16.84 21.54
CA ASP A 230 3.45 16.21 22.37
C ASP A 230 2.61 17.34 23.00
N PRO A 231 1.28 17.19 23.14
CA PRO A 231 0.42 18.23 23.71
C PRO A 231 0.83 18.69 25.11
N HIS A 232 1.60 17.89 25.84
CA HIS A 232 2.12 18.20 27.17
C HIS A 232 3.52 18.84 27.16
N GLY A 233 4.07 19.12 25.98
CA GLY A 233 5.40 19.70 25.78
C GLY A 233 6.33 18.79 24.97
N PRO A 234 7.34 19.35 24.29
CA PRO A 234 8.26 18.57 23.46
C PRO A 234 9.01 17.51 24.26
N LEU A 235 9.17 16.33 23.68
CA LEU A 235 9.80 15.17 24.32
C LEU A 235 10.91 14.59 23.44
N HIS A 236 12.08 14.35 24.03
CA HIS A 236 13.13 13.57 23.40
C HIS A 236 13.03 12.10 23.83
N ILE A 237 13.03 11.17 22.86
CA ILE A 237 12.98 9.72 23.10
C ILE A 237 14.20 9.04 22.47
N PRO A 238 15.18 8.58 23.27
CA PRO A 238 16.29 7.76 22.78
C PRO A 238 15.78 6.42 22.24
N CYS A 239 16.06 6.12 20.98
CA CYS A 239 15.60 4.90 20.32
C CYS A 239 16.55 4.45 19.22
N ASP A 240 16.46 3.18 18.85
CA ASP A 240 17.32 2.58 17.81
C ASP A 240 16.59 2.56 16.46
N LEU A 241 15.26 2.51 16.49
CA LEU A 241 14.39 2.43 15.30
C LEU A 241 13.18 3.37 15.44
N LEU A 242 12.80 3.97 14.31
CA LEU A 242 11.57 4.74 14.15
C LEU A 242 10.72 4.11 13.04
N ALA A 243 9.46 3.85 13.37
CA ALA A 243 8.44 3.39 12.44
C ALA A 243 7.39 4.48 12.25
N VAL A 244 7.41 5.18 11.12
CA VAL A 244 6.56 6.35 10.86
C VAL A 244 5.63 6.13 9.68
N GLY A 245 4.33 6.40 9.81
CA GLY A 245 3.37 6.21 8.72
C GLY A 245 2.15 7.11 8.78
N TYR A 246 1.86 7.80 7.68
CA TYR A 246 0.80 8.82 7.58
C TYR A 246 -0.37 8.38 6.68
N GLY A 247 -0.58 7.07 6.56
CA GLY A 247 -1.60 6.50 5.69
C GLY A 247 -1.03 5.87 4.43
N LEU A 248 -1.87 5.71 3.41
CA LEU A 248 -1.57 4.91 2.23
C LEU A 248 -1.97 5.65 0.95
N VAL A 249 -1.24 5.39 -0.12
CA VAL A 249 -1.44 5.92 -1.47
C VAL A 249 -1.80 4.78 -2.42
N PRO A 250 -2.94 4.83 -3.13
CA PRO A 250 -3.32 3.82 -4.13
C PRO A 250 -2.26 3.63 -5.22
N ASN A 251 -1.97 2.38 -5.59
CA ASN A 251 -1.11 2.06 -6.73
C ASN A 251 -1.93 2.05 -8.02
N VAL A 252 -1.94 3.18 -8.73
CA VAL A 252 -2.74 3.42 -9.94
C VAL A 252 -1.95 3.29 -11.23
N GLU A 253 -0.65 3.01 -11.17
CA GLU A 253 0.27 3.12 -12.31
C GLU A 253 -0.11 2.16 -13.44
N LEU A 254 -0.41 0.90 -13.12
CA LEU A 254 -0.87 -0.08 -14.11
C LEU A 254 -2.23 0.29 -14.71
N ALA A 255 -3.16 0.80 -13.90
CA ALA A 255 -4.47 1.26 -14.39
C ALA A 255 -4.32 2.44 -15.35
N SER A 256 -3.46 3.41 -14.99
CA SER A 256 -3.14 4.55 -15.85
C SER A 256 -2.52 4.11 -17.17
N MET A 257 -1.62 3.11 -17.16
CA MET A 257 -1.02 2.55 -18.37
C MET A 257 -2.05 1.88 -19.29
N LEU A 258 -3.06 1.23 -18.71
CA LEU A 258 -4.19 0.62 -19.42
C LEU A 258 -5.27 1.64 -19.87
N GLY A 259 -5.01 2.95 -19.69
CA GLY A 259 -5.95 4.01 -20.05
C GLY A 259 -7.17 4.09 -19.13
N CYS A 260 -7.16 3.45 -17.97
CA CYS A 260 -8.26 3.55 -17.01
C CYS A 260 -8.34 4.96 -16.45
N ALA A 261 -9.55 5.51 -16.40
CA ALA A 261 -9.80 6.81 -15.80
C ALA A 261 -9.54 6.76 -14.30
N LEU A 262 -8.91 7.83 -13.80
CA LEU A 262 -8.64 8.01 -12.39
C LEU A 262 -9.59 9.08 -11.81
N ASP A 263 -9.87 8.96 -10.53
CA ASP A 263 -10.55 9.98 -9.73
C ASP A 263 -9.50 10.84 -9.01
N HIS A 264 -9.50 12.14 -9.33
CA HIS A 264 -8.55 13.14 -8.84
C HIS A 264 -9.16 14.07 -7.77
N THR A 265 -10.32 13.74 -7.20
CA THR A 265 -10.97 14.54 -6.14
C THR A 265 -10.15 14.64 -4.84
N ARG A 266 -9.14 13.78 -4.67
CA ARG A 266 -8.19 13.76 -3.55
C ARG A 266 -6.79 14.06 -4.06
N ILE A 267 -5.88 14.47 -3.15
CA ILE A 267 -4.45 14.71 -3.42
C ILE A 267 -3.81 13.52 -4.16
N HIS A 268 -4.21 12.31 -3.80
CA HIS A 268 -3.76 11.09 -4.45
C HIS A 268 -4.89 10.42 -5.22
N PRO A 269 -4.72 10.18 -6.54
CA PRO A 269 -5.77 9.59 -7.32
C PRO A 269 -6.00 8.12 -6.97
N CYS A 270 -7.22 7.65 -7.24
CA CYS A 270 -7.55 6.23 -7.23
C CYS A 270 -8.18 5.83 -8.56
N VAL A 271 -8.21 4.53 -8.86
CA VAL A 271 -8.89 4.02 -10.06
C VAL A 271 -10.38 4.28 -9.94
N ARG A 272 -10.96 4.97 -10.94
CA ARG A 272 -12.40 5.22 -10.99
C ARG A 272 -13.11 3.95 -11.44
N VAL A 273 -14.06 3.49 -10.63
CA VAL A 273 -14.83 2.28 -10.89
C VAL A 273 -16.32 2.50 -10.68
N ASP A 274 -17.13 1.75 -11.41
CA ASP A 274 -18.57 1.71 -11.21
C ASP A 274 -18.97 0.85 -9.99
N THR A 275 -20.28 0.69 -9.78
CA THR A 275 -20.85 -0.11 -8.70
C THR A 275 -20.41 -1.58 -8.72
N LEU A 276 -20.12 -2.14 -9.90
CA LEU A 276 -19.64 -3.52 -10.09
C LEU A 276 -18.12 -3.61 -10.23
N LEU A 277 -17.40 -2.54 -9.91
CA LEU A 277 -15.94 -2.46 -9.97
C LEU A 277 -15.35 -2.51 -11.39
N ARG A 278 -16.14 -2.18 -12.41
CA ARG A 278 -15.68 -1.98 -13.79
C ARG A 278 -14.96 -0.63 -13.89
N THR A 279 -13.79 -0.63 -14.53
CA THR A 279 -13.10 0.61 -14.90
C THR A 279 -13.69 1.21 -16.18
N SER A 280 -13.18 2.35 -16.63
CA SER A 280 -13.54 2.91 -17.95
C SER A 280 -13.02 2.08 -19.13
N THR A 281 -12.03 1.20 -18.91
CA THR A 281 -11.47 0.34 -19.96
C THR A 281 -12.24 -0.97 -19.98
N ALA A 282 -12.76 -1.35 -21.15
CA ALA A 282 -13.58 -2.54 -21.30
C ALA A 282 -12.84 -3.80 -20.85
N ASN A 283 -13.51 -4.64 -20.05
CA ASN A 283 -12.97 -5.89 -19.49
C ASN A 283 -11.81 -5.71 -18.50
N VAL A 284 -11.56 -4.48 -18.03
CA VAL A 284 -10.64 -4.20 -16.93
C VAL A 284 -11.44 -3.79 -15.70
N TYR A 285 -11.18 -4.46 -14.59
CA TYR A 285 -11.78 -4.27 -13.28
C TYR A 285 -10.71 -3.86 -12.28
N ALA A 286 -11.07 -3.17 -11.21
CA ALA A 286 -10.12 -2.84 -10.14
C ALA A 286 -10.75 -3.05 -8.76
N ALA A 287 -9.97 -3.56 -7.82
CA ALA A 287 -10.46 -3.92 -6.50
C ALA A 287 -9.48 -3.63 -5.37
N GLY A 288 -10.04 -3.32 -4.20
CA GLY A 288 -9.27 -3.06 -2.99
C GLY A 288 -8.70 -1.65 -2.96
N GLU A 289 -7.48 -1.52 -2.49
CA GLU A 289 -6.90 -0.21 -2.15
C GLU A 289 -6.54 0.64 -3.38
N SER A 290 -6.42 0.03 -4.57
CA SER A 290 -6.29 0.77 -5.84
C SER A 290 -7.53 1.62 -6.16
N CYS A 291 -8.71 1.23 -5.66
CA CYS A 291 -9.97 1.97 -5.74
C CYS A 291 -10.17 2.94 -4.55
N GLY A 292 -9.11 3.20 -3.79
CA GLY A 292 -9.11 4.01 -2.57
C GLY A 292 -9.01 3.17 -1.30
N ILE A 293 -8.43 3.75 -0.26
CA ILE A 293 -8.05 3.05 0.97
C ILE A 293 -9.29 2.69 1.81
N ALA A 294 -9.54 1.39 2.00
CA ALA A 294 -10.65 0.91 2.85
C ALA A 294 -10.35 -0.33 3.71
N GLY A 295 -9.10 -0.78 3.68
CA GLY A 295 -8.61 -1.88 4.51
C GLY A 295 -9.13 -3.26 4.11
N LEU A 296 -8.73 -4.25 4.92
CA LEU A 296 -8.81 -5.67 4.59
C LEU A 296 -10.22 -6.20 4.25
N ALA A 297 -11.27 -5.75 4.94
CA ALA A 297 -12.61 -6.28 4.69
C ALA A 297 -13.15 -5.80 3.34
N ALA A 298 -13.03 -4.49 3.06
CA ALA A 298 -13.43 -3.93 1.78
C ALA A 298 -12.63 -4.59 0.65
N ALA A 299 -11.31 -4.75 0.80
CA ALA A 299 -10.46 -5.41 -0.19
C ALA A 299 -10.93 -6.83 -0.55
N ARG A 300 -11.29 -7.66 0.43
CA ARG A 300 -11.79 -9.02 0.16
C ARG A 300 -13.16 -9.03 -0.54
N ILE A 301 -14.07 -8.16 -0.11
CA ILE A 301 -15.41 -8.05 -0.69
C ILE A 301 -15.31 -7.56 -2.13
N GLU A 302 -14.57 -6.47 -2.34
CA GLU A 302 -14.35 -5.89 -3.66
C GLU A 302 -13.61 -6.84 -4.58
N GLY A 303 -12.61 -7.57 -4.06
CA GLY A 303 -11.96 -8.65 -4.80
C GLY A 303 -12.96 -9.67 -5.32
N SER A 304 -13.82 -10.19 -4.44
CA SER A 304 -14.84 -11.18 -4.82
C SER A 304 -15.83 -10.61 -5.87
N MET A 305 -16.27 -9.36 -5.68
CA MET A 305 -17.15 -8.66 -6.62
C MET A 305 -16.52 -8.54 -8.01
N ALA A 306 -15.27 -8.04 -8.08
CA ALA A 306 -14.55 -7.90 -9.35
C ALA A 306 -14.31 -9.26 -10.02
N GLY A 307 -14.00 -10.31 -9.26
CA GLY A 307 -13.84 -11.66 -9.77
C GLY A 307 -15.12 -12.22 -10.39
N HIS A 308 -16.27 -12.07 -9.71
CA HIS A 308 -17.56 -12.49 -10.26
C HIS A 308 -17.94 -11.70 -11.52
N ALA A 309 -17.76 -10.38 -11.51
CA ALA A 309 -18.07 -9.54 -12.66
C ALA A 309 -17.15 -9.85 -13.87
N ALA A 310 -15.84 -10.03 -13.63
CA ALA A 310 -14.86 -10.39 -14.66
C ALA A 310 -15.11 -11.76 -15.29
N ALA A 311 -15.70 -12.69 -14.54
CA ALA A 311 -16.12 -14.00 -15.05
C ALA A 311 -17.49 -13.98 -15.76
N GLY A 312 -18.17 -12.82 -15.87
CA GLY A 312 -19.47 -12.69 -16.53
C GLY A 312 -20.69 -12.92 -15.63
N PHE A 313 -20.53 -12.86 -14.31
CA PHE A 313 -21.60 -13.11 -13.32
C PHE A 313 -21.92 -11.85 -12.48
N PRO A 314 -22.46 -10.78 -13.08
CA PRO A 314 -22.70 -9.51 -12.38
C PRO A 314 -23.71 -9.63 -11.23
N ALA A 315 -24.68 -10.54 -11.31
CA ALA A 315 -25.64 -10.77 -10.22
C ALA A 315 -24.98 -11.21 -8.92
N ALA A 316 -23.95 -12.08 -9.00
CA ALA A 316 -23.17 -12.51 -7.85
C ALA A 316 -22.31 -11.36 -7.27
N ALA A 317 -21.84 -10.44 -8.11
CA ALA A 317 -21.17 -9.22 -7.64
C ALA A 317 -22.15 -8.26 -6.93
N THR A 318 -23.34 -8.04 -7.50
CA THR A 318 -24.39 -7.19 -6.93
C THR A 318 -24.83 -7.65 -5.55
N ALA A 319 -24.90 -8.96 -5.31
CA ALA A 319 -25.28 -9.53 -4.01
C ALA A 319 -24.35 -9.10 -2.86
N LEU A 320 -23.10 -8.70 -3.15
CA LEU A 320 -22.13 -8.26 -2.16
C LEU A 320 -22.16 -6.76 -1.87
N LEU A 321 -22.98 -5.97 -2.59
CA LEU A 321 -23.04 -4.51 -2.46
C LEU A 321 -23.33 -4.01 -1.02
N PRO A 322 -24.31 -4.58 -0.28
CA PRO A 322 -24.57 -4.12 1.09
C PRO A 322 -23.35 -4.30 2.00
N SER A 323 -22.63 -5.40 1.83
CA SER A 323 -21.40 -5.69 2.58
C SER A 323 -20.28 -4.72 2.21
N ARG A 324 -20.13 -4.40 0.91
CA ARG A 324 -19.16 -3.41 0.43
C ARG A 324 -19.44 -2.03 1.03
N GLN A 325 -20.68 -1.56 0.94
CA GLN A 325 -21.08 -0.25 1.47
C GLN A 325 -20.82 -0.16 2.99
N ARG A 326 -21.15 -1.21 3.74
CA ARG A 326 -20.88 -1.27 5.19
C ARG A 326 -19.39 -1.23 5.51
N ALA A 327 -18.54 -1.87 4.70
CA ALA A 327 -17.10 -1.85 4.86
C ALA A 327 -16.49 -0.49 4.47
N ARG A 328 -16.96 0.15 3.39
CA ARG A 328 -16.52 1.49 2.96
C ARG A 328 -16.92 2.57 3.96
N ARG A 329 -18.13 2.54 4.53
CA ARG A 329 -18.52 3.47 5.62
C ARG A 329 -17.58 3.45 6.84
N PHE A 330 -17.02 2.28 7.16
CA PHE A 330 -16.02 2.18 8.23
C PHE A 330 -14.70 2.84 7.84
N ALA A 331 -14.29 2.70 6.57
CA ALA A 331 -13.11 3.37 6.05
C ALA A 331 -13.29 4.89 6.03
N ASP A 332 -14.45 5.39 5.65
CA ASP A 332 -14.76 6.83 5.66
C ASP A 332 -14.67 7.38 7.08
N LEU A 333 -15.19 6.63 8.06
CA LEU A 333 -15.06 6.98 9.48
C LEU A 333 -13.59 7.06 9.91
N LEU A 334 -12.76 6.08 9.53
CA LEU A 334 -11.31 6.14 9.81
C LEU A 334 -10.65 7.35 9.15
N ALA A 335 -10.94 7.61 7.87
CA ALA A 335 -10.35 8.73 7.14
C ALA A 335 -10.70 10.08 7.76
N GLN A 336 -11.92 10.22 8.32
CA GLN A 336 -12.37 11.44 9.00
C GLN A 336 -11.64 11.66 10.34
N HIS A 337 -11.57 10.64 11.20
CA HIS A 337 -11.01 10.79 12.55
C HIS A 337 -9.48 10.79 12.61
N PHE A 338 -8.83 10.25 11.58
CA PHE A 338 -7.36 10.15 11.48
C PHE A 338 -6.82 10.99 10.32
N ALA A 339 -7.54 12.05 9.93
CA ALA A 339 -7.14 12.98 8.89
C ALA A 339 -5.77 13.61 9.20
N LEU A 340 -5.01 13.92 8.14
CA LEU A 340 -3.65 14.42 8.30
C LEU A 340 -3.61 15.87 8.79
N ASP A 341 -3.00 16.09 9.96
CA ASP A 341 -2.68 17.39 10.52
C ASP A 341 -1.76 18.16 9.55
N ALA A 342 -2.14 19.39 9.22
CA ALA A 342 -1.40 20.26 8.31
C ALA A 342 0.06 20.46 8.75
N ARG A 343 0.35 20.45 10.05
CA ARG A 343 1.72 20.59 10.60
C ARG A 343 2.66 19.48 10.12
N THR A 344 2.14 18.29 9.83
CA THR A 344 2.96 17.17 9.31
C THR A 344 3.48 17.42 7.89
N ARG A 345 2.84 18.33 7.15
CA ARG A 345 3.26 18.77 5.80
C ARG A 345 4.28 19.90 5.84
N THR A 346 4.55 20.49 7.00
CA THR A 346 5.46 21.64 7.13
C THR A 346 6.75 21.28 7.87
N LEU A 347 7.02 20.00 8.10
CA LEU A 347 8.18 19.56 8.89
C LEU A 347 9.50 19.62 8.12
N ALA A 348 9.46 19.41 6.80
CA ALA A 348 10.67 19.45 5.98
C ALA A 348 11.27 20.86 5.93
N GLY A 349 12.56 20.95 6.25
CA GLY A 349 13.36 22.16 6.05
C GLY A 349 14.06 22.15 4.69
N ALA A 350 14.80 23.23 4.40
CA ALA A 350 15.55 23.43 3.16
C ALA A 350 16.44 22.22 2.81
N ASP A 351 17.20 21.71 3.77
CA ASP A 351 18.15 20.60 3.58
C ASP A 351 17.52 19.22 3.70
N THR A 352 16.21 19.13 3.97
CA THR A 352 15.54 17.83 4.07
C THR A 352 15.50 17.17 2.69
N ILE A 353 16.08 15.98 2.58
CA ILE A 353 16.02 15.15 1.36
C ILE A 353 14.55 14.86 1.03
N ILE A 354 14.13 15.12 -0.19
CA ILE A 354 12.81 14.76 -0.74
C ILE A 354 12.94 13.52 -1.63
N CYS A 355 13.95 13.47 -2.51
CA CYS A 355 14.20 12.32 -3.37
C CYS A 355 15.39 11.50 -2.88
N ARG A 356 15.13 10.44 -2.12
CA ARG A 356 16.16 9.51 -1.60
C ARG A 356 16.96 8.76 -2.66
N CYS A 357 16.45 8.66 -3.89
CA CYS A 357 17.16 7.93 -4.94
C CYS A 357 18.21 8.79 -5.66
N GLU A 358 18.08 10.12 -5.56
CA GLU A 358 18.87 11.09 -6.33
C GLU A 358 19.40 12.20 -5.39
N ASP A 359 19.31 11.98 -4.07
CA ASP A 359 19.74 12.88 -2.99
C ASP A 359 19.27 14.35 -3.12
N VAL A 360 18.07 14.55 -3.68
CA VAL A 360 17.52 15.90 -3.90
C VAL A 360 16.86 16.43 -2.64
N THR A 361 17.29 17.59 -2.16
CA THR A 361 16.72 18.31 -1.01
C THR A 361 15.49 19.14 -1.40
N LEU A 362 14.76 19.66 -0.39
CA LEU A 362 13.61 20.53 -0.64
C LEU A 362 14.04 21.85 -1.31
N ALA A 363 15.12 22.47 -0.84
CA ALA A 363 15.63 23.72 -1.40
C ALA A 363 16.10 23.59 -2.86
N ALA A 364 16.61 22.42 -3.26
CA ALA A 364 16.97 22.16 -4.65
C ALA A 364 15.78 22.25 -5.62
N LEU A 365 14.55 22.18 -5.11
CA LEU A 365 13.31 22.28 -5.89
C LEU A 365 12.73 23.70 -5.89
N ASP A 366 13.37 24.66 -5.23
CA ASP A 366 12.93 26.05 -5.23
C ASP A 366 13.15 26.71 -6.60
N GLY A 367 12.26 27.64 -6.94
CA GLY A 367 12.27 28.33 -8.24
C GLY A 367 11.62 27.55 -9.40
N PHE A 368 11.28 26.27 -9.22
CA PHE A 368 10.52 25.50 -10.22
C PHE A 368 9.02 25.56 -9.95
N THR A 369 8.24 25.81 -11.01
CA THR A 369 6.76 25.88 -10.95
C THR A 369 6.09 24.65 -11.55
N ASP A 370 6.84 23.75 -12.20
CA ASP A 370 6.32 22.53 -12.77
C ASP A 370 7.22 21.31 -12.48
N ALA A 371 6.56 20.15 -12.33
CA ALA A 371 7.23 18.88 -11.99
C ALA A 371 8.26 18.45 -13.03
N ARG A 372 8.05 18.79 -14.31
CA ARG A 372 8.90 18.33 -15.42
C ARG A 372 10.21 19.10 -15.42
N ALA A 373 10.17 20.42 -15.29
CA ALA A 373 11.36 21.26 -15.16
C ALA A 373 12.16 20.88 -13.92
N ALA A 374 11.51 20.76 -12.77
CA ALA A 374 12.16 20.33 -11.54
C ALA A 374 12.84 18.96 -11.71
N ARG A 375 12.14 17.98 -12.31
CA ARG A 375 12.68 16.65 -12.58
C ARG A 375 13.88 16.67 -13.52
N LEU A 376 13.83 17.44 -14.62
CA LEU A 376 14.92 17.49 -15.59
C LEU A 376 16.17 18.19 -15.04
N ALA A 377 15.97 19.23 -14.22
CA ALA A 377 17.08 20.00 -13.65
C ALA A 377 17.72 19.30 -12.44
N THR A 378 16.92 18.68 -11.57
CA THR A 378 17.40 18.14 -10.29
C THR A 378 17.49 16.61 -10.26
N ARG A 379 16.95 15.95 -11.29
CA ARG A 379 16.72 14.49 -11.35
C ARG A 379 15.68 13.96 -10.35
N CYS A 380 14.98 14.84 -9.61
CA CYS A 380 13.95 14.42 -8.65
C CYS A 380 12.88 13.51 -9.29
N GLY A 381 12.82 12.27 -8.80
CA GLY A 381 11.89 11.25 -9.30
C GLY A 381 12.40 10.42 -10.48
N MET A 382 13.67 10.56 -10.88
CA MET A 382 14.30 9.77 -11.95
C MET A 382 15.00 8.49 -11.47
N GLY A 383 15.18 8.33 -10.16
CA GLY A 383 15.86 7.15 -9.61
C GLY A 383 15.00 5.87 -9.63
N ALA A 384 15.49 4.79 -9.00
CA ALA A 384 14.90 3.45 -9.13
C ALA A 384 13.39 3.36 -8.76
N CYS A 385 12.91 4.21 -7.85
CA CYS A 385 11.49 4.23 -7.49
C CYS A 385 10.59 4.89 -8.57
N GLN A 386 11.17 5.59 -9.55
CA GLN A 386 10.50 6.33 -10.61
C GLN A 386 9.47 7.34 -10.07
N GLY A 387 9.85 8.07 -9.02
CA GLY A 387 9.02 9.13 -8.45
C GLY A 387 7.85 8.65 -7.58
N ARG A 388 7.66 7.34 -7.36
CA ARG A 388 6.55 6.82 -6.54
C ARG A 388 6.54 7.30 -5.08
N ILE A 389 7.72 7.61 -4.55
CA ILE A 389 7.89 8.06 -3.16
C ILE A 389 7.96 9.59 -3.10
N CYS A 390 8.92 10.21 -3.79
CA CYS A 390 9.05 11.67 -3.74
C CYS A 390 7.87 12.38 -4.42
N GLY A 391 7.24 11.80 -5.45
CA GLY A 391 6.05 12.36 -6.07
C GLY A 391 4.84 12.39 -5.14
N THR A 392 4.66 11.39 -4.27
CA THR A 392 3.60 11.42 -3.23
C THR A 392 3.85 12.50 -2.21
N THR A 393 5.11 12.63 -1.79
CA THR A 393 5.54 13.70 -0.89
C THR A 393 5.30 15.07 -1.51
N LEU A 394 5.73 15.30 -2.75
CA LEU A 394 5.60 16.59 -3.42
C LEU A 394 4.15 17.03 -3.64
N ALA A 395 3.25 16.07 -3.87
CA ALA A 395 1.82 16.35 -3.94
C ALA A 395 1.24 16.72 -2.57
N GLU A 396 1.66 16.06 -1.48
CA GLU A 396 1.24 16.42 -0.11
C GLU A 396 1.82 17.76 0.37
N LEU A 397 2.99 18.15 -0.13
CA LEU A 397 3.60 19.45 0.16
C LEU A 397 3.07 20.58 -0.74
N ASP A 398 2.04 20.31 -1.56
CA ASP A 398 1.45 21.24 -2.53
C ASP A 398 2.49 21.88 -3.48
N ARG A 399 3.58 21.15 -3.77
CA ARG A 399 4.64 21.62 -4.67
C ARG A 399 4.31 21.28 -6.11
N PHE A 400 4.09 20.00 -6.38
CA PHE A 400 3.78 19.53 -7.71
C PHE A 400 2.73 18.42 -7.68
N PRO A 401 1.80 18.40 -8.65
CA PRO A 401 0.87 17.28 -8.78
C PRO A 401 1.61 16.01 -9.17
N HIS A 402 0.94 14.87 -8.97
CA HIS A 402 1.43 13.58 -9.43
C HIS A 402 1.67 13.58 -10.94
N GLY A 403 2.91 13.32 -11.34
CA GLY A 403 3.28 13.14 -12.74
C GLY A 403 2.83 11.79 -13.28
N GLY A 404 2.60 11.72 -14.60
CA GLY A 404 2.23 10.48 -15.29
C GLY A 404 3.29 9.38 -15.17
N THR A 405 2.84 8.14 -15.29
CA THR A 405 3.73 6.96 -15.35
C THR A 405 4.05 6.59 -16.78
N ARG A 406 5.28 6.11 -17.00
CA ARG A 406 5.73 5.65 -18.31
C ARG A 406 6.16 4.19 -18.21
N PRO A 407 6.01 3.40 -19.29
CA PRO A 407 6.66 2.11 -19.37
C PRO A 407 8.20 2.29 -19.39
N PRO A 408 8.95 1.33 -18.83
CA PRO A 408 8.44 0.20 -18.06
C PRO A 408 7.95 0.62 -16.67
N LEU A 409 6.90 -0.02 -16.14
CA LEU A 409 6.40 0.23 -14.78
C LEU A 409 7.52 0.06 -13.76
N PHE A 410 8.23 -1.05 -13.82
CA PHE A 410 9.39 -1.30 -12.98
C PHE A 410 10.65 -1.40 -13.83
N PRO A 411 11.84 -1.13 -13.27
CA PRO A 411 13.09 -1.45 -13.95
C PRO A 411 13.04 -2.90 -14.46
N ALA A 412 13.41 -3.10 -15.71
CA ALA A 412 13.36 -4.39 -16.39
C ALA A 412 14.71 -4.67 -17.06
N ARG A 413 15.03 -5.94 -17.26
CA ARG A 413 16.22 -6.33 -18.04
C ARG A 413 16.05 -5.90 -19.50
N LEU A 414 17.15 -5.52 -20.13
CA LEU A 414 17.15 -5.21 -21.58
C LEU A 414 16.61 -6.38 -22.41
N ALA A 415 16.95 -7.62 -22.05
CA ALA A 415 16.41 -8.81 -22.70
C ALA A 415 14.88 -8.88 -22.62
N THR A 416 14.27 -8.44 -21.52
CA THR A 416 12.81 -8.37 -21.40
C THR A 416 12.21 -7.35 -22.35
N LEU A 417 12.83 -6.17 -22.47
CA LEU A 417 12.36 -5.14 -23.39
C LEU A 417 12.53 -5.56 -24.85
N ALA A 418 13.62 -6.27 -25.17
CA ALA A 418 13.87 -6.83 -26.49
C ALA A 418 12.87 -7.93 -26.90
N THR A 419 12.14 -8.53 -25.95
CA THR A 419 11.02 -9.43 -26.31
C THR A 419 9.79 -8.69 -26.83
N GLY A 420 9.70 -7.37 -26.66
CA GLY A 420 8.82 -6.47 -27.44
C GLY A 420 9.49 -6.16 -28.76
N ASP A 421 9.21 -6.86 -29.87
CA ASP A 421 8.06 -6.55 -30.75
C ASP A 421 7.94 -7.57 -31.91
N PRO A 422 6.74 -7.95 -32.37
CA PRO A 422 6.49 -8.27 -33.78
C PRO A 422 5.55 -7.25 -34.46
N SER A 423 5.22 -6.15 -33.79
CA SER A 423 4.17 -5.18 -34.16
C SER A 423 4.62 -3.72 -34.28
N THR A 424 5.92 -3.44 -34.35
CA THR A 424 6.40 -2.20 -34.99
C THR A 424 6.51 -2.46 -36.49
N PRO A 425 5.76 -1.75 -37.36
CA PRO A 425 6.17 -1.58 -38.74
C PRO A 425 7.48 -0.80 -38.85
#